data_AF-A0A6B2FYS4-F1
#
_entry.id   AF-A0A6B2FYS4-F1
#
_cell.length_a   1.000
_cell.length_b   1.000
_cell.length_c   1.000
_cell.angle_alpha   90.00
_cell.angle_beta   90.00
_cell.angle_gamma   90.00
#
_symmetry.space_group_name_H-M   'P 1'
#
loop_
_entity.id
_entity.type
_entity.pdbx_description
1 polymer ?
#
loop_
_entity_poly.entity_id
_entity_poly.type
_entity_poly.pdbx_seq_one_letter_code
_entity_poly.pdbx_strand_id
1 'polypeptide(L)'
;LSIDEEPSNHYGEYGKAVEITEAEAEEKKIRFNLHKFNELASIKMPILRKLPEKRRQSCFDRKYTMDLPSASIIIIFHNEAFTTLIRTAHTAISRSPYHLVKEVILVDDFSDFEKFKELSTPLKEHFKNNNKVKILRAPKRVGLTMARLMGANIATGDVLVFLDSHCEAFDGWLEPLLLGIKDNPNFAITPTIETINLDDFSINSLEINAISVGTFNWKADFTWYFSKDQNLSANTLRSPAMAGGLFAIRKIFFFESGSYDDKMTFWGGENIEMSFRLWMCGGGILQDKCSVVGHVFRRDSPHQLDSNSVLYNKLRGVEVWMDDYKNIV
;
A
#
# COMPACT_ATOMS: atom_id res chain seq x y z
N LEU A 1 2.98 -15.38 -22.34
CA LEU A 1 4.13 -15.96 -21.62
C LEU A 1 3.57 -17.05 -20.72
N SER A 2 3.83 -18.30 -21.09
CA SER A 2 3.48 -19.50 -20.32
C SER A 2 4.18 -19.45 -18.96
N ILE A 3 3.51 -19.95 -17.92
CA ILE A 3 3.99 -19.95 -16.52
C ILE A 3 5.03 -21.05 -16.26
N ASP A 4 5.47 -21.79 -17.29
CA ASP A 4 6.24 -23.04 -17.13
C ASP A 4 7.71 -22.99 -17.62
N GLU A 5 8.36 -21.85 -17.55
CA GLU A 5 9.84 -21.81 -17.56
C GLU A 5 10.29 -21.02 -16.33
N GLU A 6 10.56 -21.70 -15.21
CA GLU A 6 11.37 -21.11 -14.13
C GLU A 6 12.80 -20.98 -14.67
N PRO A 7 13.32 -19.76 -14.89
CA PRO A 7 14.75 -19.60 -15.06
C PRO A 7 15.37 -19.97 -13.71
N SER A 8 16.40 -20.82 -13.72
CA SER A 8 17.16 -21.30 -12.56
C SER A 8 17.90 -20.20 -11.78
N ASN A 9 17.46 -18.94 -11.85
CA ASN A 9 18.10 -17.82 -11.21
C ASN A 9 17.24 -17.34 -10.03
N HIS A 10 17.75 -17.59 -8.83
CA HIS A 10 17.21 -17.17 -7.53
C HIS A 10 17.20 -15.63 -7.33
N TYR A 11 16.91 -14.84 -8.37
CA TYR A 11 16.93 -13.39 -8.31
C TYR A 11 15.88 -12.88 -7.33
N GLY A 12 16.31 -12.05 -6.39
CA GLY A 12 15.39 -11.41 -5.44
C GLY A 12 14.88 -12.30 -4.31
N GLU A 13 15.17 -13.61 -4.34
CA GLU A 13 14.71 -14.56 -3.32
C GLU A 13 15.20 -14.17 -1.92
N TYR A 14 14.32 -14.32 -0.94
CA TYR A 14 14.51 -13.87 0.45
C TYR A 14 14.88 -12.39 0.59
N GLY A 15 14.43 -11.56 -0.36
CA GLY A 15 14.69 -10.11 -0.36
C GLY A 15 16.14 -9.75 -0.71
N LYS A 16 16.90 -10.65 -1.35
CA LYS A 16 18.24 -10.33 -1.87
C LYS A 16 18.18 -9.32 -3.01
N ALA A 17 19.29 -8.60 -3.23
CA ALA A 17 19.42 -7.69 -4.36
C ALA A 17 19.37 -8.46 -5.69
N VAL A 18 18.73 -7.86 -6.69
CA VAL A 18 18.75 -8.35 -8.08
C VAL A 18 19.91 -7.69 -8.81
N GLU A 19 20.86 -8.51 -9.24
CA GLU A 19 22.01 -8.04 -9.99
C GLU A 19 21.62 -7.66 -11.42
N ILE A 20 22.06 -6.46 -11.82
CA ILE A 20 21.94 -5.94 -13.18
C ILE A 20 23.35 -5.88 -13.76
N THR A 21 23.55 -6.55 -14.87
CA THR A 21 24.84 -6.61 -15.56
C THR A 21 25.14 -5.29 -16.27
N GLU A 22 26.40 -5.07 -16.64
CA GLU A 22 26.80 -3.86 -17.39
C GLU A 22 26.10 -3.77 -18.76
N ALA A 23 25.86 -4.91 -19.41
CA ALA A 23 25.11 -4.98 -20.67
C ALA A 23 23.64 -4.53 -20.53
N GLU A 24 23.06 -4.65 -19.33
CA GLU A 24 21.68 -4.29 -19.02
C GLU A 24 21.55 -2.84 -18.49
N ALA A 25 22.66 -2.11 -18.31
CA ALA A 25 22.67 -0.82 -17.63
C ALA A 25 21.84 0.25 -18.36
N GLU A 26 21.86 0.27 -19.70
CA GLU A 26 21.09 1.24 -20.48
C GLU A 26 19.58 0.92 -20.43
N GLU A 27 19.20 -0.36 -20.51
CA GLU A 27 17.79 -0.76 -20.34
C GLU A 27 17.27 -0.41 -18.95
N LYS A 28 18.06 -0.70 -17.89
CA LYS A 28 17.76 -0.27 -16.53
C LYS A 28 17.48 1.23 -16.49
N LYS A 29 18.36 2.06 -17.07
CA LYS A 29 18.22 3.52 -17.07
C LYS A 29 16.93 3.99 -17.76
N ILE A 30 16.61 3.43 -18.92
CA ILE A 30 15.37 3.77 -19.67
C ILE A 30 14.14 3.47 -18.83
N ARG A 31 14.05 2.25 -18.29
CA ARG A 31 12.91 1.81 -17.48
C ARG A 31 12.80 2.55 -16.15
N PHE A 32 13.93 2.82 -15.52
CA PHE A 32 13.99 3.60 -14.28
C PHE A 32 13.47 5.02 -14.52
N ASN A 33 13.80 5.64 -15.65
CA ASN A 33 13.27 6.97 -15.96
C ASN A 33 11.75 6.98 -16.15
N LEU A 34 11.18 5.86 -16.62
CA LEU A 34 9.75 5.70 -16.85
C LEU A 34 8.96 5.52 -15.53
N HIS A 35 9.45 4.66 -14.64
CA HIS A 35 8.70 4.25 -13.45
C HIS A 35 9.26 4.80 -12.13
N LYS A 36 10.45 5.41 -12.16
CA LYS A 36 11.23 5.90 -10.99
C LYS A 36 11.66 4.81 -10.01
N PHE A 37 11.80 3.58 -10.51
CA PHE A 37 12.44 2.44 -9.87
C PHE A 37 12.91 1.44 -10.95
N ASN A 38 13.77 0.49 -10.58
CA ASN A 38 14.37 -0.47 -11.49
C ASN A 38 13.37 -1.58 -11.91
N GLU A 39 12.51 -1.29 -12.86
CA GLU A 39 11.58 -2.28 -13.42
C GLU A 39 12.30 -3.51 -13.99
N LEU A 40 13.51 -3.38 -14.54
CA LEU A 40 14.25 -4.53 -15.07
C LEU A 40 14.54 -5.56 -13.98
N ALA A 41 14.93 -5.10 -12.79
CA ALA A 41 15.05 -5.99 -11.63
C ALA A 41 13.71 -6.66 -11.31
N SER A 42 12.60 -5.92 -11.35
CA SER A 42 11.25 -6.47 -11.17
C SER A 42 10.91 -7.55 -12.19
N ILE A 43 11.30 -7.40 -13.46
CA ILE A 43 11.03 -8.39 -14.52
C ILE A 43 11.82 -9.68 -14.30
N LYS A 44 13.06 -9.57 -13.81
CA LYS A 44 13.94 -10.74 -13.59
C LYS A 44 13.57 -11.60 -12.39
N MET A 45 12.72 -11.10 -11.49
CA MET A 45 12.30 -11.82 -10.28
C MET A 45 10.99 -12.60 -10.47
N PRO A 46 10.87 -13.76 -9.81
CA PRO A 46 9.58 -14.43 -9.68
C PRO A 46 8.50 -13.50 -9.11
N ILE A 47 7.26 -13.63 -9.61
CA ILE A 47 6.11 -12.87 -9.11
C ILE A 47 5.84 -13.19 -7.64
N LEU A 48 6.06 -14.43 -7.22
CA LEU A 48 5.89 -14.89 -5.83
C LEU A 48 7.24 -15.23 -5.17
N ARG A 49 8.28 -14.42 -5.41
CA ARG A 49 9.59 -14.58 -4.76
C ARG A 49 9.43 -14.72 -3.24
N LYS A 50 10.24 -15.55 -2.58
CA LYS A 50 10.20 -15.66 -1.11
C LYS A 50 10.70 -14.36 -0.49
N LEU A 51 10.12 -14.00 0.65
CA LEU A 51 10.50 -12.81 1.42
C LEU A 51 11.21 -13.24 2.71
N PRO A 52 12.07 -12.38 3.28
CA PRO A 52 12.69 -12.67 4.57
C PRO A 52 11.63 -12.63 5.68
N GLU A 53 11.85 -13.36 6.78
CA GLU A 53 11.01 -13.18 7.96
C GLU A 53 11.37 -11.88 8.68
N LYS A 54 10.38 -11.03 8.92
CA LYS A 54 10.53 -9.68 9.50
C LYS A 54 9.72 -9.49 10.78
N ARG A 55 8.86 -10.44 11.13
CA ARG A 55 8.03 -10.39 12.32
C ARG A 55 8.83 -10.83 13.54
N ARG A 56 8.46 -10.29 14.70
CA ARG A 56 9.02 -10.69 16.01
C ARG A 56 8.44 -12.04 16.44
N GLN A 57 9.13 -12.72 17.35
CA GLN A 57 8.67 -14.03 17.86
C GLN A 57 7.25 -13.97 18.43
N SER A 58 6.90 -12.88 19.13
CA SER A 58 5.56 -12.64 19.70
C SER A 58 4.42 -12.61 18.68
N CYS A 59 4.72 -12.45 17.39
CA CYS A 59 3.73 -12.50 16.32
C CYS A 59 3.29 -13.92 15.99
N PHE A 60 4.17 -14.91 16.19
CA PHE A 60 3.86 -16.32 15.96
C PHE A 60 3.06 -16.94 17.11
N ASP A 61 3.17 -16.35 18.30
CA ASP A 61 2.38 -16.75 19.47
C ASP A 61 0.94 -16.20 19.41
N ARG A 62 0.66 -15.25 18.50
CA ARG A 62 -0.66 -14.64 18.36
C ARG A 62 -1.62 -15.62 17.68
N LYS A 63 -2.73 -15.88 18.36
CA LYS A 63 -3.81 -16.74 17.85
C LYS A 63 -4.83 -15.90 17.10
N TYR A 64 -5.15 -16.34 15.89
CA TYR A 64 -6.23 -15.76 15.08
C TYR A 64 -7.44 -16.68 15.13
N THR A 65 -8.60 -16.09 15.37
CA THR A 65 -9.88 -16.81 15.35
C THR A 65 -10.34 -17.01 13.91
N MET A 66 -11.16 -18.03 13.65
CA MET A 66 -11.65 -18.32 12.29
C MET A 66 -12.73 -17.33 11.82
N ASP A 67 -13.35 -16.60 12.75
CA ASP A 67 -14.42 -15.62 12.52
C ASP A 67 -13.85 -14.18 12.40
N LEU A 68 -12.75 -14.02 11.66
CA LEU A 68 -12.27 -12.71 11.25
C LEU A 68 -13.15 -12.14 10.12
N PRO A 69 -13.34 -10.81 10.04
CA PRO A 69 -14.15 -10.19 9.01
C PRO A 69 -13.54 -10.35 7.61
N SER A 70 -14.36 -10.37 6.57
CA SER A 70 -13.88 -10.50 5.19
C SER A 70 -13.26 -9.19 4.67
N ALA A 71 -12.29 -9.28 3.76
CA ALA A 71 -11.52 -8.16 3.24
C ALA A 71 -11.72 -7.95 1.73
N SER A 72 -12.05 -6.74 1.32
CA SER A 72 -11.88 -6.27 -0.06
C SER A 72 -10.56 -5.50 -0.15
N ILE A 73 -9.60 -6.05 -0.87
CA ILE A 73 -8.29 -5.42 -1.07
C ILE A 73 -8.39 -4.51 -2.30
N ILE A 74 -8.04 -3.24 -2.17
CA ILE A 74 -8.17 -2.23 -3.21
C ILE A 74 -6.78 -1.72 -3.57
N ILE A 75 -6.38 -1.91 -4.83
CA ILE A 75 -5.08 -1.49 -5.37
C ILE A 75 -5.34 -0.47 -6.48
N ILE A 76 -4.89 0.76 -6.26
CA ILE A 76 -5.04 1.85 -7.22
C ILE A 76 -3.75 1.91 -8.04
N PHE A 77 -3.87 2.05 -9.37
CA PHE A 77 -2.72 2.20 -10.24
C PHE A 77 -2.99 3.20 -11.37
N HIS A 78 -1.92 3.85 -11.82
CA HIS A 78 -1.89 4.68 -13.01
C HIS A 78 -0.51 4.51 -13.65
N ASN A 79 -0.43 4.01 -14.88
CA ASN A 79 0.84 3.83 -15.60
C ASN A 79 1.90 3.04 -14.80
N GLU A 80 1.47 2.09 -13.98
CA GLU A 80 2.36 1.27 -13.16
C GLU A 80 3.09 0.23 -14.02
N ALA A 81 4.29 -0.17 -13.61
CA ALA A 81 4.95 -1.29 -14.25
C ALA A 81 4.14 -2.59 -14.07
N PHE A 82 3.98 -3.35 -15.15
CA PHE A 82 3.11 -4.54 -15.13
C PHE A 82 3.52 -5.57 -14.08
N THR A 83 4.83 -5.85 -13.99
CA THR A 83 5.35 -6.88 -13.08
C THR A 83 5.20 -6.52 -11.61
N THR A 84 5.34 -5.24 -11.24
CA THR A 84 5.09 -4.79 -9.87
C THR A 84 3.60 -4.84 -9.52
N LEU A 85 2.72 -4.37 -10.41
CA LEU A 85 1.27 -4.41 -10.21
C LEU A 85 0.76 -5.83 -10.00
N ILE A 86 1.11 -6.77 -10.88
CA ILE A 86 0.66 -8.15 -10.73
C ILE A 86 1.30 -8.82 -9.51
N ARG A 87 2.53 -8.47 -9.13
CA ARG A 87 3.18 -8.97 -7.91
C ARG A 87 2.44 -8.50 -6.66
N THR A 88 2.00 -7.25 -6.60
CA THR A 88 1.16 -6.78 -5.50
C THR A 88 -0.12 -7.58 -5.39
N ALA A 89 -0.86 -7.73 -6.50
CA ALA A 89 -2.11 -8.48 -6.50
C ALA A 89 -1.92 -9.96 -6.12
N HIS A 90 -0.90 -10.62 -6.67
CA HIS A 90 -0.60 -12.02 -6.39
C HIS A 90 -0.16 -12.23 -4.95
N THR A 91 0.77 -11.43 -4.42
CA THR A 91 1.20 -11.55 -3.02
C THR A 91 0.06 -11.28 -2.05
N ALA A 92 -0.81 -10.31 -2.33
CA ALA A 92 -2.00 -10.02 -1.52
C ALA A 92 -2.99 -11.21 -1.47
N ILE A 93 -3.09 -12.02 -2.52
CA ILE A 93 -3.96 -13.21 -2.56
C ILE A 93 -3.27 -14.42 -1.96
N SER A 94 -2.08 -14.77 -2.47
CA SER A 94 -1.39 -16.02 -2.15
C SER A 94 -0.88 -16.07 -0.71
N ARG A 95 -0.68 -14.92 -0.06
CA ARG A 95 -0.19 -14.82 1.32
C ARG A 95 -1.27 -14.49 2.34
N SER A 96 -2.52 -14.61 1.92
CA SER A 96 -3.70 -14.39 2.74
C SER A 96 -4.54 -15.67 2.81
N PRO A 97 -5.21 -15.96 3.94
CA PRO A 97 -6.20 -17.04 3.98
C PRO A 97 -7.32 -16.82 2.97
N TYR A 98 -7.54 -17.79 2.08
CA TYR A 98 -8.47 -17.66 0.94
C TYR A 98 -9.90 -17.25 1.33
N HIS A 99 -10.37 -17.68 2.51
CA HIS A 99 -11.71 -17.38 3.01
C HIS A 99 -11.85 -15.92 3.50
N LEU A 100 -10.75 -15.26 3.88
CA LEU A 100 -10.75 -13.87 4.33
C LEU A 100 -10.70 -12.90 3.15
N VAL A 101 -10.03 -13.25 2.05
CA VAL A 101 -10.00 -12.41 0.85
C VAL A 101 -11.33 -12.51 0.12
N LYS A 102 -12.21 -11.51 0.27
CA LYS A 102 -13.47 -11.45 -0.48
C LYS A 102 -13.19 -11.22 -1.96
N GLU A 103 -12.35 -10.24 -2.26
CA GLU A 103 -11.98 -9.80 -3.59
C GLU A 103 -10.73 -8.91 -3.56
N VAL A 104 -10.05 -8.80 -4.70
CA VAL A 104 -9.00 -7.83 -5.00
C VAL A 104 -9.50 -6.94 -6.14
N ILE A 105 -9.61 -5.64 -5.91
CA ILE A 105 -10.11 -4.65 -6.86
C ILE A 105 -8.93 -3.83 -7.34
N LEU A 106 -8.53 -4.04 -8.60
CA LEU A 106 -7.55 -3.22 -9.28
C LEU A 106 -8.26 -2.01 -9.89
N VAL A 107 -8.01 -0.82 -9.37
CA VAL A 107 -8.61 0.43 -9.86
C VAL A 107 -7.60 1.18 -10.73
N ASP A 108 -7.85 1.17 -12.03
CA ASP A 108 -7.08 1.89 -13.03
C ASP A 108 -7.54 3.35 -13.10
N ASP A 109 -6.73 4.27 -12.57
CA ASP A 109 -6.94 5.72 -12.65
C ASP A 109 -6.51 6.25 -14.03
N PHE A 110 -7.14 5.72 -15.08
CA PHE A 110 -6.99 6.17 -16.46
C PHE A 110 -5.54 6.08 -16.99
N SER A 111 -4.92 4.91 -16.88
CA SER A 111 -3.62 4.64 -17.48
C SER A 111 -3.63 4.85 -19.00
N ASP A 112 -2.52 5.34 -19.53
CA ASP A 112 -2.27 5.53 -20.95
C ASP A 112 -1.95 4.18 -21.61
N PHE A 113 -2.96 3.60 -22.26
CA PHE A 113 -2.82 2.30 -22.92
C PHE A 113 -2.05 2.35 -24.24
N GLU A 114 -1.77 3.53 -24.80
CA GLU A 114 -0.88 3.62 -25.97
C GLU A 114 0.56 3.41 -25.54
N LYS A 115 0.93 4.01 -24.39
CA LYS A 115 2.26 3.92 -23.80
C LYS A 115 2.48 2.65 -22.95
N PHE A 116 1.46 2.21 -22.21
CA PHE A 116 1.51 1.06 -21.29
C PHE A 116 0.47 0.01 -21.71
N LYS A 117 0.66 -0.59 -22.89
CA LYS A 117 -0.28 -1.52 -23.53
C LYS A 117 -0.58 -2.73 -22.65
N GLU A 118 0.39 -3.17 -21.87
CA GLU A 118 0.32 -4.27 -20.92
C GLU A 118 -0.73 -4.08 -19.82
N LEU A 119 -1.09 -2.83 -19.49
CA LEU A 119 -2.13 -2.52 -18.51
C LEU A 119 -3.56 -2.67 -19.06
N SER A 120 -3.72 -2.93 -20.36
CA SER A 120 -5.02 -3.02 -21.03
C SER A 120 -5.54 -4.47 -21.11
N THR A 121 -5.66 -5.03 -22.32
CA THR A 121 -6.04 -6.42 -22.58
C THR A 121 -5.13 -7.42 -21.88
N PRO A 122 -3.78 -7.27 -21.86
CA PRO A 122 -2.92 -8.26 -21.22
C PRO A 122 -3.19 -8.40 -19.71
N LEU A 123 -3.41 -7.29 -18.98
CA LEU A 123 -3.79 -7.35 -17.57
C LEU A 123 -5.13 -8.06 -17.34
N LYS A 124 -6.12 -7.82 -18.20
CA LYS A 124 -7.42 -8.51 -18.13
C LYS A 124 -7.29 -10.01 -18.39
N GLU A 125 -6.53 -10.40 -19.41
CA GLU A 125 -6.30 -11.81 -19.73
C GLU A 125 -5.48 -12.50 -18.62
N HIS A 126 -4.51 -11.81 -18.01
CA HIS A 126 -3.71 -12.35 -16.90
C HIS A 126 -4.58 -12.77 -15.70
N PHE A 127 -5.64 -12.03 -15.39
CA PHE A 127 -6.54 -12.32 -14.27
C PHE A 127 -7.88 -12.94 -14.68
N LYS A 128 -8.09 -13.28 -15.95
CA LYS A 128 -9.37 -13.79 -16.48
C LYS A 128 -9.92 -15.01 -15.75
N ASN A 129 -9.03 -15.90 -15.30
CA ASN A 129 -9.39 -17.12 -14.57
C ASN A 129 -9.34 -16.95 -13.04
N ASN A 130 -9.00 -15.77 -12.53
CA ASN A 130 -8.96 -15.49 -11.10
C ASN A 130 -10.28 -14.87 -10.65
N ASN A 131 -11.13 -15.67 -10.00
CA ASN A 131 -12.45 -15.23 -9.53
C ASN A 131 -12.43 -14.23 -8.36
N LYS A 132 -11.26 -13.96 -7.77
CA LYS A 132 -11.10 -12.94 -6.72
C LYS A 132 -10.77 -11.56 -7.29
N VAL A 133 -10.23 -11.48 -8.51
CA VAL A 133 -9.72 -10.22 -9.06
C VAL A 133 -10.78 -9.52 -9.92
N LYS A 134 -11.02 -8.25 -9.65
CA LYS A 134 -11.86 -7.35 -10.45
C LYS A 134 -11.01 -6.18 -10.92
N ILE A 135 -11.17 -5.78 -12.18
CA ILE A 135 -10.49 -4.62 -12.74
C ILE A 135 -11.55 -3.55 -13.02
N LEU A 136 -11.43 -2.41 -12.35
CA LEU A 136 -12.27 -1.23 -12.52
C LEU A 136 -11.44 -0.13 -13.18
N ARG A 137 -11.92 0.46 -14.27
CA ARG A 137 -11.24 1.59 -14.92
C ARG A 137 -12.03 2.88 -14.77
N ALA A 138 -11.36 3.94 -14.35
CA ALA A 138 -11.91 5.28 -14.31
C ALA A 138 -12.12 5.82 -15.75
N PRO A 139 -13.21 6.56 -16.03
CA PRO A 139 -13.48 7.09 -17.37
C PRO A 139 -12.55 8.26 -17.76
N LYS A 140 -11.90 8.86 -16.77
CA LYS A 140 -10.90 9.93 -16.89
C LYS A 140 -9.94 9.85 -15.71
N ARG A 141 -8.79 10.51 -15.76
CA ARG A 141 -7.88 10.60 -14.61
C ARG A 141 -8.54 11.43 -13.51
N VAL A 142 -8.86 10.79 -12.39
CA VAL A 142 -9.56 11.38 -11.23
C VAL A 142 -8.65 11.57 -10.02
N GLY A 143 -7.49 10.91 -9.98
CA GLY A 143 -6.57 10.96 -8.84
C GLY A 143 -6.77 9.83 -7.84
N LEU A 144 -5.80 9.70 -6.93
CA LEU A 144 -5.71 8.63 -5.94
C LEU A 144 -6.94 8.59 -5.03
N THR A 145 -7.34 9.73 -4.47
CA THR A 145 -8.44 9.80 -3.51
C THR A 145 -9.77 9.37 -4.13
N MET A 146 -10.09 9.88 -5.31
CA MET A 146 -11.31 9.51 -6.02
C MET A 146 -11.26 8.06 -6.54
N ALA A 147 -10.10 7.57 -6.98
CA ALA A 147 -9.94 6.18 -7.37
C ALA A 147 -10.10 5.22 -6.16
N ARG A 148 -9.61 5.59 -4.98
CA ARG A 148 -9.89 4.86 -3.72
C ARG A 148 -11.39 4.79 -3.43
N LEU A 149 -12.10 5.90 -3.56
CA LEU A 149 -13.56 5.96 -3.38
C LEU A 149 -14.30 5.09 -4.40
N MET A 150 -13.87 5.09 -5.67
CA MET A 150 -14.42 4.20 -6.71
C MET A 150 -14.30 2.72 -6.32
N GLY A 151 -13.13 2.30 -5.83
CA GLY A 151 -12.91 0.93 -5.33
C GLY A 151 -13.75 0.62 -4.08
N ALA A 152 -13.77 1.53 -3.11
CA ALA A 152 -14.50 1.37 -1.84
C ALA A 152 -16.01 1.23 -2.05
N ASN A 153 -16.57 1.95 -3.03
CA ASN A 153 -18.00 1.92 -3.34
C ASN A 153 -18.46 0.56 -3.89
N ILE A 154 -17.62 -0.11 -4.69
CA ILE A 154 -17.98 -1.41 -5.27
C ILE A 154 -17.55 -2.61 -4.41
N ALA A 155 -16.68 -2.37 -3.42
CA ALA A 155 -16.22 -3.40 -2.49
C ALA A 155 -17.37 -4.02 -1.70
N THR A 156 -17.28 -5.32 -1.42
CA THR A 156 -18.34 -6.12 -0.78
C THR A 156 -17.88 -6.82 0.49
N GLY A 157 -16.60 -6.73 0.83
CA GLY A 157 -16.05 -7.20 2.10
C GLY A 157 -16.41 -6.29 3.26
N ASP A 158 -16.30 -6.83 4.47
CA ASP A 158 -16.57 -6.13 5.73
C ASP A 158 -15.49 -5.06 6.03
N VAL A 159 -14.27 -5.31 5.57
CA VAL A 159 -13.08 -4.45 5.72
C VAL A 159 -12.56 -4.04 4.36
N LEU A 160 -12.24 -2.76 4.22
CA LEU A 160 -11.49 -2.21 3.09
C LEU A 160 -10.01 -2.26 3.43
N VAL A 161 -9.20 -2.86 2.57
CA VAL A 161 -7.73 -2.90 2.72
C VAL A 161 -7.10 -2.21 1.52
N PHE A 162 -6.51 -1.04 1.71
CA PHE A 162 -5.84 -0.31 0.65
C PHE A 162 -4.38 -0.72 0.57
N LEU A 163 -3.88 -0.92 -0.66
CA LEU A 163 -2.48 -1.15 -0.98
C LEU A 163 -2.08 -0.29 -2.20
N ASP A 164 -0.83 0.17 -2.22
CA ASP A 164 -0.24 0.76 -3.43
C ASP A 164 0.12 -0.33 -4.44
N SER A 165 0.20 0.03 -5.72
CA SER A 165 0.44 -0.91 -6.84
C SER A 165 1.86 -1.45 -6.98
N HIS A 166 2.73 -1.16 -6.01
CA HIS A 166 4.14 -1.57 -5.97
C HIS A 166 4.51 -2.01 -4.55
N CYS A 167 3.66 -2.89 -4.02
CA CYS A 167 3.83 -3.55 -2.73
C CYS A 167 4.08 -5.05 -2.87
N GLU A 168 4.66 -5.64 -1.82
CA GLU A 168 4.74 -7.09 -1.63
C GLU A 168 4.24 -7.44 -0.23
N ALA A 169 3.08 -8.08 -0.13
CA ALA A 169 2.56 -8.56 1.15
C ALA A 169 3.45 -9.67 1.70
N PHE A 170 3.70 -9.73 3.02
CA PHE A 170 4.42 -10.85 3.65
C PHE A 170 3.44 -11.95 4.09
N ASP A 171 3.96 -13.14 4.41
CA ASP A 171 3.14 -14.25 4.86
C ASP A 171 2.40 -13.90 6.16
N GLY A 172 1.08 -14.09 6.20
CA GLY A 172 0.26 -13.81 7.38
C GLY A 172 0.08 -12.31 7.68
N TRP A 173 0.20 -11.45 6.67
CA TRP A 173 0.04 -10.00 6.82
C TRP A 173 -1.41 -9.57 7.10
N LEU A 174 -2.41 -10.33 6.67
CA LEU A 174 -3.80 -9.87 6.63
C LEU A 174 -4.51 -10.09 7.97
N GLU A 175 -4.30 -11.24 8.60
CA GLU A 175 -4.95 -11.64 9.85
C GLU A 175 -4.73 -10.65 11.01
N PRO A 176 -3.52 -10.10 11.24
CA PRO A 176 -3.31 -9.07 12.26
C PRO A 176 -4.14 -7.80 12.00
N LEU A 177 -4.26 -7.38 10.74
CA LEU A 177 -5.07 -6.20 10.37
C LEU A 177 -6.55 -6.44 10.69
N LEU A 178 -7.07 -7.60 10.28
CA LEU A 178 -8.48 -7.95 10.47
C LEU A 178 -8.83 -8.18 11.94
N LEU A 179 -7.92 -8.77 12.71
CA LEU A 179 -8.08 -8.89 14.16
C LEU A 179 -8.08 -7.51 14.82
N GLY A 180 -7.17 -6.62 14.42
CA GLY A 180 -7.15 -5.24 14.90
C GLY A 180 -8.48 -4.51 14.66
N ILE A 181 -9.09 -4.69 13.49
CA ILE A 181 -10.41 -4.15 13.15
C ILE A 181 -11.53 -4.79 13.98
N LYS A 182 -11.50 -6.11 14.16
CA LYS A 182 -12.49 -6.83 14.97
C LYS A 182 -12.50 -6.31 16.42
N ASP A 183 -11.31 -6.11 16.99
CA ASP A 183 -11.15 -5.64 18.36
C ASP A 183 -11.41 -4.12 18.48
N ASN A 184 -11.14 -3.35 17.42
CA ASN A 184 -11.23 -1.89 17.40
C ASN A 184 -11.97 -1.41 16.13
N PRO A 185 -13.30 -1.55 16.07
CA PRO A 185 -14.07 -1.36 14.83
C PRO A 185 -14.16 0.09 14.32
N ASN A 186 -13.68 1.06 15.11
CA ASN A 186 -13.59 2.48 14.77
C ASN A 186 -12.13 2.94 14.57
N PHE A 187 -11.19 2.01 14.40
CA PHE A 187 -9.79 2.34 14.12
C PHE A 187 -9.42 1.94 12.70
N ALA A 188 -8.53 2.71 12.08
CA ALA A 188 -7.76 2.24 10.94
C ALA A 188 -6.54 1.47 11.46
N ILE A 189 -6.25 0.32 10.85
CA ILE A 189 -5.09 -0.51 11.21
C ILE A 189 -4.08 -0.47 10.07
N THR A 190 -2.85 -0.04 10.34
CA THR A 190 -1.76 0.01 9.35
C THR A 190 -0.77 -1.12 9.57
N PRO A 191 -0.19 -1.71 8.52
CA PRO A 191 0.92 -2.65 8.67
C PRO A 191 2.23 -1.92 9.05
N THR A 192 3.23 -2.68 9.48
CA THR A 192 4.63 -2.27 9.34
C THR A 192 4.97 -2.22 7.86
N ILE A 193 5.50 -1.08 7.40
CA ILE A 193 5.90 -0.90 6.01
C ILE A 193 7.40 -1.09 5.90
N GLU A 194 7.81 -2.12 5.17
CA GLU A 194 9.22 -2.40 4.87
C GLU A 194 9.63 -1.76 3.56
N THR A 195 10.85 -1.22 3.49
CA THR A 195 11.37 -0.64 2.25
C THR A 195 11.84 -1.73 1.31
N ILE A 196 11.22 -1.80 0.14
CA ILE A 196 11.78 -2.48 -1.04
C ILE A 196 12.66 -1.46 -1.76
N ASN A 197 13.94 -1.76 -1.90
CA ASN A 197 14.90 -0.88 -2.52
C ASN A 197 14.55 -0.66 -4.00
N LEU A 198 14.36 0.61 -4.37
CA LEU A 198 14.00 1.01 -5.72
C LEU A 198 15.08 0.69 -6.79
N ASP A 199 16.34 0.50 -6.39
CA ASP A 199 17.46 0.28 -7.30
C ASP A 199 17.71 -1.20 -7.64
N ASP A 200 17.40 -2.13 -6.73
CA ASP A 200 17.72 -3.56 -6.86
C ASP A 200 16.67 -4.52 -6.27
N PHE A 201 15.54 -4.00 -5.77
CA PHE A 201 14.47 -4.76 -5.11
C PHE A 201 14.87 -5.55 -3.86
N SER A 202 16.05 -5.28 -3.29
CA SER A 202 16.43 -5.81 -1.98
C SER A 202 15.50 -5.31 -0.88
N ILE A 203 15.30 -6.13 0.15
CA ILE A 203 14.61 -5.73 1.38
C ILE A 203 15.64 -5.82 2.48
N ASN A 204 16.25 -4.68 2.81
CA ASN A 204 17.25 -4.63 3.85
C ASN A 204 16.63 -4.99 5.19
N SER A 205 17.34 -5.77 5.98
CA SER A 205 17.01 -6.03 7.38
C SER A 205 17.17 -4.74 8.19
N LEU A 206 16.18 -3.84 8.16
CA LEU A 206 16.03 -2.84 9.21
C LEU A 206 16.02 -3.56 10.57
N GLU A 207 16.54 -2.90 11.60
CA GLU A 207 16.56 -3.43 12.95
C GLU A 207 15.14 -3.91 13.32
N ILE A 208 14.94 -5.23 13.53
CA ILE A 208 13.66 -5.85 13.92
C ILE A 208 13.04 -5.15 15.16
N ASN A 209 13.87 -4.45 15.92
CA ASN A 209 13.52 -3.75 17.15
C ASN A 209 13.21 -2.25 16.97
N ALA A 210 13.49 -1.65 15.80
CA ALA A 210 13.14 -0.27 15.55
C ALA A 210 11.63 -0.10 15.53
N ILE A 211 11.14 0.90 16.27
CA ILE A 211 9.73 1.27 16.29
C ILE A 211 9.57 2.49 15.41
N SER A 212 8.67 2.43 14.44
CA SER A 212 8.31 3.56 13.58
C SER A 212 6.80 3.79 13.63
N VAL A 213 6.37 4.93 14.17
CA VAL A 213 4.97 5.37 14.08
C VAL A 213 4.89 6.63 13.23
N GLY A 214 3.76 6.80 12.57
CA GLY A 214 3.52 7.96 11.72
C GLY A 214 3.17 9.21 12.54
N THR A 215 3.76 10.34 12.18
CA THR A 215 3.47 11.66 12.74
C THR A 215 3.41 12.69 11.62
N PHE A 216 3.28 13.96 11.96
CA PHE A 216 3.28 15.07 11.02
C PHE A 216 4.06 16.26 11.58
N ASN A 217 4.61 17.08 10.68
CA ASN A 217 5.23 18.34 11.06
C ASN A 217 4.21 19.50 10.95
N TRP A 218 4.60 20.71 11.34
CA TRP A 218 3.74 21.90 11.26
C TRP A 218 3.40 22.34 9.83
N LYS A 219 3.98 21.76 8.79
CA LYS A 219 3.58 21.98 7.38
C LYS A 219 2.54 20.97 6.89
N ALA A 220 1.95 20.22 7.82
CA ALA A 220 1.08 19.07 7.56
C ALA A 220 1.72 18.05 6.61
N ASP A 221 3.05 17.88 6.68
CA ASP A 221 3.74 16.78 6.01
C ASP A 221 3.82 15.57 6.93
N PHE A 222 3.53 14.39 6.38
CA PHE A 222 3.78 13.14 7.06
C PHE A 222 5.28 12.95 7.33
N THR A 223 5.60 12.48 8.55
CA THR A 223 6.96 12.12 8.94
C THR A 223 6.93 10.85 9.79
N TRP A 224 8.06 10.15 9.86
CA TRP A 224 8.22 8.98 10.73
C TRP A 224 8.87 9.38 12.04
N TYR A 225 8.28 8.97 13.16
CA TYR A 225 8.93 9.00 14.46
C TYR A 225 9.56 7.63 14.75
N PHE A 226 10.88 7.62 14.97
CA PHE A 226 11.62 6.41 15.30
C PHE A 226 11.98 6.36 16.77
N SER A 227 11.73 5.23 17.42
CA SER A 227 12.13 4.98 18.80
C SER A 227 12.81 3.62 18.96
N LYS A 228 13.76 3.56 19.90
CA LYS A 228 14.40 2.32 20.36
C LYS A 228 13.87 1.87 21.73
N ASP A 229 12.83 2.53 22.25
CA ASP A 229 12.26 2.21 23.55
C ASP A 229 11.61 0.81 23.53
N GLN A 230 12.24 -0.14 24.23
CA GLN A 230 11.77 -1.52 24.32
C GLN A 230 10.49 -1.65 25.16
N ASN A 231 10.10 -0.64 25.94
CA ASN A 231 8.83 -0.64 26.66
C ASN A 231 7.63 -0.56 25.72
N LEU A 232 7.83 -0.09 24.49
CA LEU A 232 6.84 -0.11 23.41
C LEU A 232 6.86 -1.46 22.67
N SER A 233 7.00 -2.57 23.41
CA SER A 233 7.09 -3.95 22.88
C SER A 233 5.76 -4.51 22.39
N ALA A 234 4.64 -3.83 22.66
CA ALA A 234 3.32 -4.24 22.21
C ALA A 234 3.30 -4.52 20.70
N ASN A 235 2.58 -5.57 20.31
CA ASN A 235 2.36 -5.95 18.92
C ASN A 235 1.56 -4.87 18.17
N THR A 236 0.84 -4.01 18.89
CA THR A 236 0.05 -2.91 18.32
C THR A 236 0.41 -1.60 18.99
N LEU A 237 0.59 -0.53 18.20
CA LEU A 237 0.94 0.81 18.67
C LEU A 237 -0.05 1.86 18.17
N ARG A 238 -0.33 2.88 18.99
CA ARG A 238 -1.07 4.07 18.53
C ARG A 238 -0.18 4.92 17.63
N SER A 239 -0.73 5.35 16.50
CA SER A 239 -0.03 6.20 15.53
C SER A 239 -0.78 7.53 15.36
N PRO A 240 -0.17 8.69 15.64
CA PRO A 240 -0.80 9.99 15.40
C PRO A 240 -1.25 10.20 13.95
N ALA A 241 -0.45 9.74 12.99
CA ALA A 241 -0.78 9.78 11.57
C ALA A 241 -0.45 8.46 10.87
N MET A 242 -0.97 8.26 9.67
CA MET A 242 -0.57 7.17 8.78
C MET A 242 0.05 7.69 7.48
N ALA A 243 0.93 6.89 6.88
CA ALA A 243 1.46 7.18 5.55
C ALA A 243 0.33 7.22 4.50
N GLY A 244 -0.75 6.46 4.73
CA GLY A 244 -1.99 6.51 3.96
C GLY A 244 -2.03 5.64 2.71
N GLY A 245 -0.87 5.13 2.23
CA GLY A 245 -0.80 4.15 1.15
C GLY A 245 -1.42 2.80 1.50
N LEU A 246 -1.10 2.31 2.71
CA LEU A 246 -1.44 0.96 3.16
C LEU A 246 -2.16 1.00 4.50
N PHE A 247 -3.43 0.59 4.52
CA PHE A 247 -4.21 0.47 5.75
C PHE A 247 -5.47 -0.38 5.56
N ALA A 248 -5.97 -0.93 6.65
CA ALA A 248 -7.27 -1.57 6.74
C ALA A 248 -8.23 -0.70 7.55
N ILE A 249 -9.50 -0.64 7.15
CA ILE A 249 -10.56 0.05 7.88
C ILE A 249 -11.89 -0.67 7.67
N ARG A 250 -12.71 -0.78 8.72
CA ARG A 250 -14.06 -1.35 8.61
C ARG A 250 -14.86 -0.53 7.60
N LYS A 251 -15.45 -1.19 6.60
CA LYS A 251 -16.13 -0.51 5.48
C LYS A 251 -17.21 0.46 5.96
N ILE A 252 -18.05 0.02 6.90
CA ILE A 252 -19.11 0.86 7.47
C ILE A 252 -18.50 2.11 8.12
N PHE A 253 -17.49 1.94 8.96
CA PHE A 253 -16.84 3.06 9.63
C PHE A 253 -16.11 4.01 8.66
N PHE A 254 -15.51 3.49 7.59
CA PHE A 254 -14.92 4.34 6.54
C PHE A 254 -15.94 5.32 5.97
N PHE A 255 -17.17 4.89 5.68
CA PHE A 255 -18.21 5.78 5.18
C PHE A 255 -18.85 6.65 6.28
N GLU A 256 -19.08 6.10 7.48
CA GLU A 256 -19.62 6.87 8.63
C GLU A 256 -18.69 8.01 9.05
N SER A 257 -17.38 7.76 9.03
CA SER A 257 -16.36 8.78 9.31
C SER A 257 -16.17 9.77 8.16
N GLY A 258 -16.94 9.72 7.08
CA GLY A 258 -16.87 10.68 5.97
C GLY A 258 -15.97 10.27 4.80
N SER A 259 -15.44 9.06 4.77
CA SER A 259 -14.64 8.49 3.67
C SER A 259 -13.39 9.29 3.32
N TYR A 260 -13.31 9.96 2.18
CA TYR A 260 -12.32 10.99 1.90
C TYR A 260 -13.02 12.27 1.45
N ASP A 261 -12.39 13.43 1.66
CA ASP A 261 -12.84 14.70 1.09
C ASP A 261 -12.85 14.62 -0.45
N ASP A 262 -14.06 14.61 -1.03
CA ASP A 262 -14.30 14.45 -2.47
C ASP A 262 -13.82 15.65 -3.31
N LYS A 263 -13.37 16.73 -2.67
CA LYS A 263 -12.78 17.90 -3.32
C LYS A 263 -11.26 17.88 -3.33
N MET A 264 -10.61 16.90 -2.66
CA MET A 264 -9.18 16.72 -2.81
C MET A 264 -8.84 16.23 -4.21
N THR A 265 -7.83 16.85 -4.82
CA THR A 265 -7.45 16.57 -6.21
C THR A 265 -6.16 15.77 -6.29
N PHE A 266 -6.11 14.79 -7.21
CA PHE A 266 -4.93 13.98 -7.51
C PHE A 266 -4.34 13.26 -6.30
N TRP A 267 -3.37 13.86 -5.62
CA TRP A 267 -2.57 13.22 -4.57
C TRP A 267 -2.03 14.24 -3.56
N GLY A 268 -1.87 13.81 -2.31
CA GLY A 268 -1.17 14.53 -1.25
C GLY A 268 -2.13 15.16 -0.24
N GLY A 269 -1.76 15.07 1.03
CA GLY A 269 -2.52 15.64 2.16
C GLY A 269 -3.67 14.77 2.66
N GLU A 270 -4.18 13.83 1.84
CA GLU A 270 -5.34 13.00 2.18
C GLU A 270 -5.08 12.06 3.37
N ASN A 271 -3.84 11.63 3.53
CA ASN A 271 -3.42 10.77 4.63
C ASN A 271 -3.40 11.52 5.97
N ILE A 272 -3.01 12.80 5.97
CA ILE A 272 -3.01 13.64 7.18
C ILE A 272 -4.43 14.08 7.53
N GLU A 273 -5.24 14.49 6.54
CA GLU A 273 -6.66 14.80 6.74
C GLU A 273 -7.41 13.63 7.38
N MET A 274 -7.29 12.43 6.79
CA MET A 274 -7.91 11.23 7.33
C MET A 274 -7.39 10.93 8.73
N SER A 275 -6.09 11.15 9.00
CA SER A 275 -5.54 10.92 10.34
C SER A 275 -6.18 11.81 11.39
N PHE A 276 -6.34 13.11 11.12
CA PHE A 276 -7.03 14.03 12.03
C PHE A 276 -8.48 13.62 12.23
N ARG A 277 -9.20 13.38 11.14
CA ARG A 277 -10.61 12.97 11.18
C ARG A 277 -10.84 11.73 12.02
N LEU A 278 -10.04 10.68 11.82
CA LEU A 278 -10.20 9.45 12.59
C LEU A 278 -9.99 9.67 14.09
N TRP A 279 -8.96 10.42 14.48
CA TRP A 279 -8.68 10.71 15.89
C TRP A 279 -9.71 11.65 16.53
N MET A 280 -10.14 12.68 15.80
CA MET A 280 -11.04 13.73 16.33
C MET A 280 -12.51 13.31 16.28
N CYS A 281 -12.87 12.27 15.51
CA CYS A 281 -14.24 11.77 15.39
C CYS A 281 -14.49 10.44 16.13
N GLY A 282 -13.76 10.18 17.23
CA GLY A 282 -14.03 9.05 18.13
C GLY A 282 -13.44 7.70 17.68
N GLY A 283 -12.49 7.72 16.75
CA GLY A 283 -11.70 6.58 16.33
C GLY A 283 -10.21 6.77 16.60
N GLY A 284 -9.38 6.25 15.68
CA GLY A 284 -7.96 6.51 15.67
C GLY A 284 -7.21 5.61 14.71
N ILE A 285 -5.88 5.56 14.87
CA ILE A 285 -5.00 4.73 14.04
C ILE A 285 -4.14 3.85 14.94
N LEU A 286 -4.10 2.56 14.61
CA LEU A 286 -3.19 1.60 15.21
C LEU A 286 -2.26 1.02 14.14
N GLN A 287 -0.97 0.93 14.44
CA GLN A 287 -0.04 0.14 13.65
C GLN A 287 0.06 -1.26 14.25
N ASP A 288 -0.14 -2.29 13.44
CA ASP A 288 0.07 -3.68 13.83
C ASP A 288 1.42 -4.19 13.32
N LYS A 289 2.33 -4.48 14.25
CA LYS A 289 3.71 -4.90 13.95
C LYS A 289 3.82 -6.30 13.38
N CYS A 290 2.78 -7.13 13.53
CA CYS A 290 2.76 -8.48 13.01
C CYS A 290 2.27 -8.53 11.56
N SER A 291 1.62 -7.46 11.09
CA SER A 291 1.33 -7.26 9.67
C SER A 291 2.51 -6.55 9.02
N VAL A 292 3.11 -7.16 8.00
CA VAL A 292 4.25 -6.59 7.28
C VAL A 292 3.95 -6.54 5.79
N VAL A 293 4.18 -5.38 5.17
CA VAL A 293 4.05 -5.20 3.74
C VAL A 293 5.25 -4.41 3.23
N GLY A 294 5.93 -4.93 2.20
CA GLY A 294 6.99 -4.21 1.50
C GLY A 294 6.41 -3.17 0.56
N HIS A 295 7.07 -2.01 0.45
CA HIS A 295 6.71 -0.92 -0.46
C HIS A 295 7.94 -0.38 -1.17
N VAL A 296 7.83 -0.14 -2.49
CA VAL A 296 8.89 0.53 -3.27
C VAL A 296 8.78 2.04 -3.08
N PHE A 297 9.57 2.60 -2.15
CA PHE A 297 9.64 4.03 -1.94
C PHE A 297 10.41 4.71 -3.08
N ARG A 298 9.75 5.59 -3.83
CA ARG A 298 10.35 6.36 -4.91
C ARG A 298 10.92 7.68 -4.38
N ARG A 299 12.00 8.17 -4.98
CA ARG A 299 12.54 9.52 -4.70
C ARG A 299 11.71 10.61 -5.36
N ASP A 300 11.25 10.32 -6.58
CA ASP A 300 10.45 11.23 -7.41
C ASP A 300 9.16 10.54 -7.85
N SER A 301 8.08 11.32 -7.99
CA SER A 301 6.85 10.83 -8.60
C SER A 301 7.03 10.63 -10.11
N PRO A 302 6.66 9.46 -10.70
CA PRO A 302 6.60 9.30 -12.16
C PRO A 302 5.43 10.05 -12.80
N HIS A 303 4.50 10.56 -11.99
CA HIS A 303 3.28 11.19 -12.48
C HIS A 303 3.45 12.70 -12.59
N GLN A 304 2.93 13.27 -13.67
CA GLN A 304 2.72 14.72 -13.74
C GLN A 304 1.67 15.09 -12.70
N LEU A 305 2.15 15.66 -11.60
CA LEU A 305 1.32 16.25 -10.56
C LEU A 305 1.04 17.69 -10.97
N ASP A 306 -0.21 18.11 -10.85
CA ASP A 306 -0.52 19.53 -10.83
C ASP A 306 0.13 20.12 -9.57
N SER A 307 1.07 21.06 -9.77
CA SER A 307 1.96 21.58 -8.72
C SER A 307 1.20 22.19 -7.53
N ASN A 308 -0.07 22.54 -7.72
CA ASN A 308 -0.90 23.15 -6.69
C ASN A 308 -1.78 22.16 -5.92
N SER A 309 -1.97 20.92 -6.41
CA SER A 309 -2.90 19.96 -5.79
C SER A 309 -2.51 19.60 -4.36
N VAL A 310 -1.21 19.35 -4.10
CA VAL A 310 -0.74 18.99 -2.74
C VAL A 310 -1.00 20.12 -1.74
N LEU A 311 -0.66 21.36 -2.11
CA LEU A 311 -0.87 22.52 -1.24
C LEU A 311 -2.38 22.77 -1.03
N TYR A 312 -3.16 22.74 -2.10
CA TYR A 312 -4.61 22.89 -2.04
C TYR A 312 -5.26 21.86 -1.10
N ASN A 313 -4.93 20.58 -1.26
CA ASN A 313 -5.45 19.51 -0.41
C ASN A 313 -5.04 19.70 1.06
N LYS A 314 -3.78 20.06 1.32
CA LYS A 314 -3.31 20.35 2.68
C LYS A 314 -4.09 21.48 3.33
N LEU A 315 -4.26 22.61 2.62
CA LEU A 315 -5.01 23.75 3.14
C LEU A 315 -6.45 23.37 3.50
N ARG A 316 -7.10 22.51 2.70
CA ARG A 316 -8.43 21.99 3.04
C ARG A 316 -8.42 21.20 4.35
N GLY A 317 -7.48 20.27 4.52
CA GLY A 317 -7.34 19.50 5.76
C GLY A 317 -7.01 20.38 6.97
N VAL A 318 -6.10 21.34 6.80
CA VAL A 318 -5.67 22.29 7.84
C VAL A 318 -6.84 23.17 8.28
N GLU A 319 -7.58 23.75 7.34
CA GLU A 319 -8.70 24.65 7.65
C GLU A 319 -9.85 23.95 8.39
N VAL A 320 -10.05 22.66 8.13
CA VAL A 320 -11.13 21.87 8.78
C VAL A 320 -10.70 21.35 10.15
N TRP A 321 -9.46 20.92 10.31
CA TRP A 321 -9.06 20.08 11.45
C TRP A 321 -8.05 20.71 12.41
N MET A 322 -7.37 21.79 12.04
CA MET A 322 -6.26 22.32 12.86
C MET A 322 -6.66 23.52 13.73
N ASP A 323 -7.91 23.98 13.73
CA ASP A 323 -8.38 25.09 14.56
C ASP A 323 -7.37 26.27 14.60
N ASP A 324 -6.98 26.75 15.79
CA ASP A 324 -6.00 27.82 15.95
C ASP A 324 -4.56 27.43 15.52
N TYR A 325 -4.24 26.13 15.45
CA TYR A 325 -2.93 25.64 15.00
C TYR A 325 -2.69 25.88 13.52
N LYS A 326 -3.74 26.16 12.72
CA LYS A 326 -3.57 26.54 11.32
C LYS A 326 -2.74 27.81 11.13
N ASN A 327 -2.66 28.67 12.15
CA ASN A 327 -1.83 29.89 12.11
C ASN A 327 -0.31 29.59 12.15
N ILE A 328 0.09 28.34 12.40
CA ILE A 328 1.49 27.89 12.40
C ILE A 328 1.90 27.33 11.03
N VAL A 329 0.92 26.87 10.23
CA VAL A 329 1.10 26.14 8.95
C VAL A 329 1.43 27.10 7.81
#